data_AF-A0A520DTW3-F1
#
_entry.id   AF-A0A520DTW3-F1
#
_cell.length_a   1.000
_cell.length_b   1.000
_cell.length_c   1.000
_cell.angle_alpha   90.00
_cell.angle_beta   90.00
_cell.angle_gamma   90.00
#
_symmetry.space_group_name_H-M   'P 1'
#
loop_
_entity.id
_entity.type
_entity.pdbx_description
1 polymer ?
#
loop_
_entity_poly.entity_id
_entity_poly.type
_entity_poly.pdbx_seq_one_letter_code
_entity_poly.pdbx_strand_id
1 'polypeptide(L)' 'MDLRDIAVTVRELPDGKYQWMLLEGTGESGTFAAYARLDTSERLFDRYSDALIAGLSALRAIAGVDGPRHKGNWDTSRY' A
#
# COMPACT_ATOMS: atom_id res chain seq x y z
N MET A 1 10.61 -12.24 -13.97
CA MET A 1 9.49 -11.61 -13.20
C MET A 1 10.08 -11.34 -11.84
N ASP A 2 10.38 -10.08 -11.56
CA ASP A 2 11.20 -9.72 -10.40
C ASP A 2 10.38 -9.79 -9.11
N LEU A 3 11.07 -10.10 -8.01
CA LEU A 3 10.50 -10.08 -6.67
C LEU A 3 10.08 -8.65 -6.35
N ARG A 4 8.79 -8.44 -6.06
CA ARG A 4 8.28 -7.14 -5.62
C ARG A 4 8.18 -7.14 -4.11
N ASP A 5 8.78 -6.12 -3.50
CA ASP A 5 8.66 -5.81 -2.09
C ASP A 5 7.68 -4.65 -1.94
N ILE A 6 6.48 -4.92 -1.43
CA ILE A 6 5.44 -3.91 -1.24
C ILE A 6 5.12 -3.77 0.23
N ALA A 7 5.31 -2.57 0.76
CA ALA A 7 4.95 -2.22 2.12
C ALA A 7 3.65 -1.40 2.15
N VAL A 8 2.86 -1.61 3.20
CA VAL A 8 1.78 -0.71 3.59
C VAL A 8 2.21 0.05 4.85
N THR A 9 2.03 1.36 4.84
CA THR A 9 2.26 2.20 6.01
C THR A 9 1.10 3.16 6.22
N VAL A 10 0.96 3.67 7.44
CA VAL A 10 0.00 4.71 7.79
C VAL A 10 0.76 5.90 8.35
N ARG A 11 0.54 7.06 7.75
CA ARG A 11 1.08 8.34 8.17
C ARG A 11 0.02 9.10 8.96
N GLU A 12 0.40 9.59 10.13
CA GLU A 12 -0.35 10.62 10.83
C GLU A 12 -0.13 11.98 10.17
N LEU A 13 -1.21 12.72 9.99
CA LEU A 13 -1.28 14.04 9.40
C LEU A 13 -1.71 15.05 10.48
N PRO A 14 -1.58 16.37 10.20
CA PRO A 14 -2.17 17.39 11.06
C PRO A 14 -3.65 17.11 11.38
N ASP A 15 -4.11 17.66 12.51
CA ASP A 15 -5.49 17.54 13.00
C ASP A 15 -5.91 16.10 13.38
N GLY A 16 -4.94 15.24 13.73
CA GLY A 16 -5.20 13.87 14.16
C GLY A 16 -5.79 13.01 13.05
N LYS A 17 -5.49 13.34 11.78
CA LYS A 17 -5.92 12.58 10.61
C LYS A 17 -4.87 11.55 10.23
N TYR A 18 -5.30 10.52 9.52
CA TYR A 18 -4.45 9.43 9.07
C TYR A 18 -4.64 9.15 7.59
N GLN A 19 -3.57 8.74 6.93
CA GLN A 19 -3.56 8.36 5.51
C GLN A 19 -2.68 7.12 5.34
N TRP A 20 -3.18 6.11 4.62
CA TRP A 20 -2.36 4.97 4.22
C TRP A 20 -1.58 5.26 2.94
N MET A 21 -0.39 4.65 2.82
CA MET A 21 0.44 4.67 1.63
C MET A 21 0.93 3.26 1.30
N LEU A 22 1.01 2.95 0.02
CA LEU A 22 1.69 1.78 -0.50
C LEU A 22 3.02 2.19 -1.09
N LEU A 23 4.04 1.38 -0.81
CA LEU A 23 5.43 1.66 -1.09
C LEU A 23 6.06 0.44 -1.77
N GLU A 24 6.88 0.66 -2.80
CA GLU A 24 7.69 -0.38 -3.44
C GLU A 24 9.15 -0.20 -3.04
N GLY A 25 9.77 -1.28 -2.55
CA GLY A 25 11.20 -1.28 -2.24
C GLY A 25 12.02 -1.06 -3.50
N THR A 26 13.05 -0.22 -3.43
CA THR A 26 13.95 0.07 -4.56
C THR A 26 15.01 -1.04 -4.78
N GLY A 27 15.00 -2.09 -3.96
CA GLY A 27 16.00 -3.15 -3.94
C GLY A 27 17.20 -2.86 -3.02
N GLU A 28 17.27 -1.66 -2.43
CA GLU A 28 18.26 -1.32 -1.42
C GLU A 28 17.94 -2.01 -0.09
N SER A 29 18.97 -2.48 0.61
CA SER A 29 18.84 -3.15 1.91
C SER A 29 19.69 -2.42 2.96
N GLY A 30 19.15 -2.25 4.17
CA GLY A 30 19.83 -1.57 5.28
C GLY A 30 18.95 -0.52 5.96
N THR A 31 19.52 0.22 6.93
CA THR A 31 18.78 1.22 7.74
C THR A 31 18.13 2.32 6.90
N PHE A 32 18.70 2.63 5.73
CA PHE A 32 18.21 3.65 4.81
C PHE A 32 17.63 3.05 3.52
N ALA A 33 17.18 1.79 3.55
CA ALA A 33 16.51 1.17 2.42
C ALA A 33 15.42 2.10 1.87
N ALA A 34 15.54 2.48 0.60
CA ALA A 34 14.62 3.42 -0.01
C ALA A 34 13.34 2.72 -0.50
N TYR A 35 12.26 3.47 -0.41
CA TYR A 35 10.94 3.07 -0.89
C TYR A 35 10.41 4.12 -1.84
N ALA A 36 9.90 3.70 -2.99
CA ALA A 36 9.16 4.54 -3.91
C ALA A 36 7.66 4.46 -3.61
N ARG A 37 6.94 5.58 -3.66
CA ARG A 37 5.48 5.58 -3.46
C ARG A 37 4.78 4.95 -4.65
N LEU A 38 4.00 3.90 -4.40
CA LEU A 38 3.10 3.28 -5.37
C LEU A 38 1.75 3.98 -5.38
N ASP A 39 1.14 4.13 -4.20
CA ASP A 39 -0.22 4.63 -4.07
C ASP A 39 -0.46 5.25 -2.68
N THR A 40 -1.54 6.01 -2.54
CA THR A 40 -1.95 6.64 -1.29
C THR A 40 -3.45 6.82 -1.25
N SER A 41 -4.03 6.82 -0.05
CA SER A 41 -5.46 7.12 0.07
C SER A 41 -5.78 8.54 -0.36
N GLU A 42 -6.84 8.71 -1.16
CA GLU A 42 -7.44 10.03 -1.41
C GLU A 42 -8.22 10.53 -0.17
N ARG A 43 -8.82 9.61 0.59
CA ARG A 43 -9.59 9.92 1.80
C ARG A 43 -8.70 9.97 3.04
N LEU A 44 -8.94 10.94 3.92
CA LEU A 44 -8.37 10.97 5.26
C LEU A 44 -9.23 10.20 6.27
N PHE A 45 -8.58 9.62 7.27
CA PHE A 45 -9.23 8.81 8.30
C PHE A 45 -9.06 9.46 9.67
N ASP A 46 -10.07 9.33 10.53
CA ASP A 46 -10.02 9.85 11.90
C ASP A 46 -9.30 8.90 12.88
N ARG A 47 -9.04 7.67 12.45
CA ARG A 47 -8.40 6.63 13.27
C ARG A 47 -7.33 5.91 12.47
N TYR A 48 -6.19 5.71 13.11
CA TYR A 48 -5.06 4.96 12.56
C TYR A 48 -5.47 3.56 12.06
N SER A 49 -6.26 2.85 12.86
CA SER A 49 -6.73 1.49 12.54
C SER A 49 -7.56 1.43 11.26
N ASP A 50 -8.39 2.43 11.03
CA ASP A 50 -9.28 2.49 9.87
C ASP A 50 -8.46 2.74 8.60
N ALA A 51 -7.47 3.62 8.68
CA ALA A 51 -6.51 3.83 7.60
C ALA A 51 -5.72 2.56 7.30
N LEU A 52 -5.27 1.83 8.34
CA LEU A 52 -4.49 0.60 8.17
C LEU A 52 -5.29 -0.50 7.47
N ILE A 53 -6.53 -0.74 7.89
CA ILE A 53 -7.41 -1.74 7.28
C ILE A 53 -7.70 -1.37 5.81
N ALA A 54 -7.95 -0.10 5.53
CA ALA A 54 -8.14 0.38 4.16
C ALA A 54 -6.87 0.17 3.31
N GLY A 55 -5.69 0.48 3.85
CA GLY A 55 -4.41 0.25 3.18
C GLY A 55 -4.12 -1.23 2.91
N LEU A 56 -4.43 -2.11 3.86
CA LEU A 56 -4.32 -3.57 3.67
C LEU A 56 -5.26 -4.06 2.56
N SER A 57 -6.46 -3.49 2.48
CA SER A 57 -7.43 -3.80 1.43
C SER A 57 -6.92 -3.36 0.05
N ALA A 58 -6.30 -2.18 -0.04
CA ALA A 58 -5.64 -1.70 -1.26
C ALA A 58 -4.45 -2.59 -1.66
N LEU A 59 -3.61 -2.98 -0.70
CA LEU A 59 -2.51 -3.92 -0.93
C LEU A 59 -3.02 -5.23 -1.52
N ARG A 60 -4.09 -5.80 -0.97
CA ARG A 60 -4.71 -7.04 -1.47
C ARG A 60 -5.25 -6.89 -2.91
N ALA A 61 -5.77 -5.72 -3.27
CA ALA A 61 -6.21 -5.45 -4.64
C ALA A 61 -5.02 -5.49 -5.63
N ILE A 62 -3.88 -4.91 -5.25
CA ILE A 62 -2.70 -4.79 -6.14
C ILE A 62 -1.86 -6.09 -6.17
N ALA A 63 -1.66 -6.73 -5.02
CA ALA A 63 -0.82 -7.91 -4.89
C ALA A 63 -1.57 -9.23 -5.19
N GLY A 64 -2.91 -9.22 -5.23
CA GLY A 64 -3.69 -10.45 -5.31
C GLY A 64 -3.61 -11.30 -4.03
N VAL A 65 -4.33 -12.42 -4.01
CA VAL A 65 -4.37 -13.32 -2.84
C VAL A 65 -3.06 -14.08 -2.62
N ASP A 66 -2.35 -14.38 -3.70
CA ASP A 66 -1.11 -15.15 -3.70
C ASP A 66 0.15 -14.28 -3.66
N GLY A 67 -0.03 -12.98 -3.41
CA GLY A 67 1.04 -12.00 -3.27
C GLY A 67 1.62 -11.47 -4.58
N PRO A 68 2.52 -10.47 -4.50
CA PRO A 68 2.88 -9.52 -5.57
C PRO A 68 3.42 -10.13 -6.88
N ARG A 69 3.76 -11.42 -6.87
CA ARG A 69 4.19 -12.19 -8.04
C ARG A 69 3.06 -12.44 -9.02
N HIS A 70 1.82 -12.46 -8.54
CA HIS A 70 0.63 -12.69 -9.34
C HIS A 70 0.02 -11.30 -9.59
N LYS A 71 0.13 -10.76 -10.81
CA LYS A 71 -0.65 -9.56 -11.17
C LYS A 71 -2.11 -9.85 -10.80
N GLY A 72 -2.65 -9.12 -9.84
CA GLY A 72 -4.05 -9.26 -9.47
C GLY A 72 -4.89 -9.08 -10.74
N ASN A 73 -5.56 -10.13 -11.18
CA ASN A 73 -6.43 -10.09 -12.35
C ASN A 73 -7.76 -9.43 -11.95
N TRP A 74 -7.70 -8.16 -11.58
CA TRP A 74 -8.89 -7.35 -11.34
C TRP A 74 -9.32 -6.74 -12.67
N ASP A 75 -10.21 -7.47 -13.37
CA ASP A 75 -10.94 -6.96 -14.51
C ASP A 75 -11.94 -5.89 -14.04
N THR A 76 -11.72 -4.65 -14.46
CA THR A 76 -12.61 -3.52 -14.18
C THR A 76 -13.86 -3.50 -15.07
N SER A 77 -14.09 -4.50 -15.92
CA SER A 77 -15.28 -4.57 -16.80
C SER A 77 -16.60 -4.95 -16.12
N ARG A 78 -16.62 -5.15 -14.79
CA ARG A 78 -17.80 -5.67 -14.07
C ARG A 78 -18.48 -4.75 -13.06
N TYR A 79 -18.13 -3.46 -12.99
CA TYR A 79 -18.91 -2.46 -12.25
C TYR A 79 -18.95 -1.12 -12.98
#